data_AF-A0A166JWX2-F1
#
_entry.id   AF-A0A166JWX2-F1
#
_cell.length_a   1.000
_cell.length_b   1.000
_cell.length_c   1.000
_cell.angle_alpha   90.00
_cell.angle_beta   90.00
_cell.angle_gamma   90.00
#
_symmetry.space_group_name_H-M   'P 1'
#
loop_
_entity.id
_entity.type
_entity.pdbx_description
1 polymer ?
#
loop_
_entity_poly.entity_id
_entity_poly.type
_entity_poly.pdbx_seq_one_letter_code
_entity_poly.pdbx_strand_id
1 'polypeptide(L)'
;MTSPQPAPLKSEITAMPSWLRRPIGKASELSTVQRIIKQRQIHTICEQGRCPNRGECYAQKTATFLLLGTVCTRSCAFCQVDKGHAPMPIDSEEPRKVAEAVQLLGLRYVVLTSVARDDLPDQGTGQFVKTIETIRLLNPDTQIEVLTPDFWGGAGAGESGQWQRIATIVTAKPACFNHNVETVRRLTGPVRRGAKYDRSLRVLAVVKEIDPTIPTKSGLMLGHGETREEVIETMADLRAVGCDRLTIGQYMRPSLEHLPVQKYWTPEEFDALGSVAWKMGFNHVRSGPLVRSSYHAGEEGVGSRE
;
A
#
# COMPACT_ATOMS: atom_id res chain seq x y z
N MET A 1 15.01 8.18 40.30
CA MET A 1 15.02 7.34 39.09
C MET A 1 14.60 8.22 37.93
N THR A 2 15.58 8.80 37.25
CA THR A 2 15.38 9.69 36.10
C THR A 2 15.07 8.83 34.88
N SER A 3 13.86 8.97 34.34
CA SER A 3 13.46 8.35 33.07
C SER A 3 14.46 8.73 31.97
N PRO A 4 14.92 7.79 31.13
CA PRO A 4 15.79 8.13 30.02
C PRO A 4 14.99 8.99 29.03
N GLN A 5 15.50 10.20 28.76
CA GLN A 5 14.94 11.05 27.71
C GLN A 5 15.08 10.35 26.35
N PRO A 6 14.05 10.40 25.48
CA PRO A 6 14.17 9.90 24.13
C PRO A 6 15.26 10.70 23.39
N ALA A 7 16.23 9.98 22.82
CA ALA A 7 17.31 10.58 22.05
C ALA A 7 16.74 11.48 20.93
N PRO A 8 17.27 12.70 20.74
CA PRO A 8 16.82 13.57 19.68
C PRO A 8 17.13 12.94 18.32
N LEU A 9 16.10 12.69 17.51
CA LEU A 9 16.19 12.26 16.12
C LEU A 9 16.73 13.39 15.20
N LYS A 10 17.89 13.96 15.52
CA LYS A 10 18.66 14.76 14.56
C LYS A 10 19.55 13.80 13.78
N SER A 11 19.02 13.26 12.68
CA SER A 11 19.83 12.48 11.74
C SER A 11 20.58 13.43 10.80
N GLU A 12 21.88 13.24 10.63
CA GLU A 12 22.61 13.77 9.48
C GLU A 12 21.93 13.31 8.18
N ILE A 13 21.78 14.21 7.20
CA ILE A 13 21.20 13.86 5.91
C ILE A 13 22.16 12.92 5.19
N THR A 14 21.89 11.61 5.26
CA THR A 14 22.69 10.60 4.58
C THR A 14 22.35 10.62 3.10
N ALA A 15 23.38 10.78 2.26
CA ALA A 15 23.24 10.79 0.80
C ALA A 15 22.59 9.49 0.31
N MET A 16 21.62 9.61 -0.60
CA MET A 16 20.95 8.45 -1.19
C MET A 16 21.96 7.61 -2.00
N PRO A 17 22.09 6.31 -1.70
CA PRO A 17 22.96 5.41 -2.45
C PRO A 17 22.65 5.34 -3.94
N SER A 18 23.65 4.95 -4.74
CA SER A 18 23.54 4.88 -6.20
C SER A 18 22.48 3.88 -6.68
N TRP A 19 22.33 2.73 -6.01
CA TRP A 19 21.36 1.69 -6.38
C TRP A 19 19.89 2.10 -6.22
N LEU A 20 19.62 3.21 -5.52
CA LEU A 20 18.28 3.79 -5.40
C LEU A 20 17.98 4.86 -6.46
N ARG A 21 18.99 5.25 -7.25
CA ARG A 21 18.85 6.26 -8.31
C ARG A 21 18.56 5.55 -9.63
N ARG A 22 17.28 5.34 -9.95
CA ARG A 22 16.83 4.87 -11.27
C ARG A 22 16.11 5.96 -12.06
N PRO A 23 16.24 5.97 -13.41
CA PRO A 23 15.44 6.83 -14.27
C PRO A 23 13.96 6.39 -14.24
N ILE A 24 13.04 7.34 -14.34
CA ILE A 24 11.57 7.15 -14.18
C ILE A 24 10.91 6.53 -15.44
N GLY A 25 11.70 6.15 -16.45
CA GLY A 25 11.22 5.60 -17.73
C GLY A 25 11.05 6.65 -18.82
N LYS A 26 10.35 6.29 -19.91
CA LYS A 26 10.12 7.17 -21.07
C LYS A 26 9.10 8.26 -20.75
N ALA A 27 9.44 9.52 -21.01
CA ALA A 27 8.58 10.67 -20.71
C ALA A 27 7.21 10.64 -21.44
N SER A 28 7.15 10.08 -22.65
CA SER A 28 5.94 10.03 -23.47
C SER A 28 4.84 9.15 -22.85
N GLU A 29 5.18 7.98 -22.32
CA GLU A 29 4.22 7.06 -21.69
C GLU A 29 3.64 7.67 -20.41
N LEU A 30 4.50 8.32 -19.59
CA LEU A 30 4.08 9.04 -18.39
C LEU A 30 3.08 10.17 -18.72
N SER A 31 3.38 10.94 -19.77
CA SER A 31 2.56 12.10 -20.16
C SER A 31 1.13 11.71 -20.54
N THR A 32 0.94 10.55 -21.16
CA THR A 32 -0.39 10.06 -21.54
C THR A 32 -1.23 9.74 -20.32
N VAL A 33 -0.65 9.01 -19.37
CA VAL A 33 -1.34 8.63 -18.12
C VAL A 33 -1.65 9.87 -17.28
N GLN A 34 -0.68 10.76 -17.11
CA GLN A 34 -0.87 12.02 -16.39
C GLN A 34 -1.96 12.89 -17.00
N ARG A 35 -2.03 12.97 -18.34
CA ARG A 35 -3.07 13.72 -19.04
C ARG A 35 -4.46 13.15 -18.75
N ILE A 36 -4.63 11.83 -18.84
CA ILE A 36 -5.93 11.17 -18.58
C ILE A 36 -6.36 11.37 -17.13
N ILE A 37 -5.45 11.14 -16.17
CA ILE A 37 -5.71 11.36 -14.74
C ILE A 37 -6.18 12.80 -14.49
N LYS A 38 -5.47 13.78 -15.07
CA LYS A 38 -5.81 15.21 -14.93
C LYS A 38 -7.15 15.54 -15.59
N GLN A 39 -7.41 15.06 -16.80
CA GLN A 39 -8.66 15.31 -17.54
C GLN A 39 -9.88 14.72 -16.83
N ARG A 40 -9.73 13.57 -16.18
CA ARG A 40 -10.80 12.90 -15.43
C ARG A 40 -10.94 13.40 -13.99
N GLN A 41 -10.02 14.26 -13.53
CA GLN A 41 -9.99 14.77 -12.15
C GLN A 41 -9.99 13.64 -11.11
N ILE A 42 -9.18 12.61 -11.36
CA ILE A 42 -8.97 11.48 -10.45
C ILE A 42 -7.51 11.47 -9.97
N HIS A 43 -7.18 10.58 -9.05
CA HIS A 43 -5.86 10.53 -8.43
C HIS A 43 -5.25 9.14 -8.49
N THR A 44 -3.92 9.08 -8.55
CA THR A 44 -3.16 7.85 -8.39
C THR A 44 -2.10 8.04 -7.32
N ILE A 45 -1.84 7.00 -6.53
CA ILE A 45 -0.73 7.02 -5.58
C ILE A 45 0.63 7.02 -6.31
N CYS A 46 0.64 6.55 -7.57
CA CYS A 46 1.80 6.61 -8.45
C CYS A 46 2.33 8.05 -8.61
N GLU A 47 1.42 9.00 -8.86
CA GLU A 47 1.75 10.41 -9.02
C GLU A 47 1.91 11.11 -7.67
N GLN A 48 0.98 10.90 -6.73
CA GLN A 48 1.01 11.55 -5.41
C GLN A 48 2.23 11.15 -4.58
N GLY A 49 2.62 9.87 -4.63
CA GLY A 49 3.82 9.34 -3.97
C GLY A 49 5.11 9.47 -4.79
N ARG A 50 5.06 10.19 -5.92
CA ARG A 50 6.16 10.36 -6.88
C ARG A 50 6.91 9.06 -7.19
N CYS A 51 6.17 7.97 -7.40
CA CYS A 51 6.72 6.62 -7.47
C CYS A 51 7.82 6.50 -8.55
N PRO A 52 9.00 5.91 -8.24
CA PRO A 52 10.05 5.70 -9.22
C PRO A 52 9.68 4.64 -10.27
N ASN A 53 8.71 3.77 -9.97
CA ASN A 53 8.36 2.62 -10.83
C ASN A 53 7.25 2.93 -11.84
N ARG A 54 6.74 4.17 -11.89
CA ARG A 54 5.55 4.51 -12.67
C ARG A 54 5.68 4.19 -14.17
N GLY A 55 6.83 4.45 -14.79
CA GLY A 55 7.04 4.19 -16.22
C GLY A 55 6.91 2.69 -16.53
N GLU A 56 7.55 1.87 -15.69
CA GLU A 56 7.47 0.42 -15.80
C GLU A 56 6.05 -0.11 -15.55
N CYS A 57 5.40 0.30 -14.46
CA CYS A 57 4.02 -0.09 -14.15
C CYS A 57 3.05 0.29 -15.29
N TYR A 58 3.17 1.49 -15.84
CA TYR A 58 2.30 1.97 -16.92
C TYR A 58 2.53 1.20 -18.22
N ALA A 59 3.79 0.90 -18.56
CA ALA A 59 4.12 0.05 -19.70
C ALA A 59 3.53 -1.37 -19.55
N GLN A 60 3.50 -1.91 -18.32
CA GLN A 60 2.88 -3.19 -18.00
C GLN A 60 1.34 -3.16 -17.94
N LYS A 61 0.72 -2.00 -18.20
CA LYS A 61 -0.75 -1.80 -18.13
C LYS A 61 -1.28 -1.97 -16.71
N THR A 62 -0.56 -1.42 -15.72
CA THR A 62 -0.94 -1.38 -14.32
C THR A 62 -0.89 0.03 -13.74
N ALA A 63 -1.90 0.41 -12.98
CA ALA A 63 -1.90 1.66 -12.20
C ALA A 63 -2.58 1.47 -10.85
N THR A 64 -2.26 2.35 -9.91
CA THR A 64 -2.85 2.35 -8.57
C THR A 64 -3.62 3.64 -8.31
N PHE A 65 -4.95 3.56 -8.31
CA PHE A 65 -5.83 4.70 -8.09
C PHE A 65 -5.98 4.99 -6.60
N LEU A 66 -5.97 6.28 -6.25
CA LEU A 66 -6.21 6.78 -4.90
C LEU A 66 -7.62 7.35 -4.83
N LEU A 67 -8.51 6.60 -4.18
CA LEU A 67 -9.92 6.95 -3.99
C LEU A 67 -10.10 7.89 -2.80
N LEU A 68 -11.24 8.59 -2.79
CA LEU A 68 -11.71 9.43 -1.69
C LEU A 68 -10.87 10.69 -1.45
N GLY A 69 -10.18 11.15 -2.49
CA GLY A 69 -9.40 12.38 -2.52
C GLY A 69 -7.91 12.20 -2.23
N THR A 70 -7.21 13.32 -2.04
CA THR A 70 -5.75 13.35 -1.81
C THR A 70 -5.36 13.75 -0.40
N VAL A 71 -6.33 14.07 0.45
CA VAL A 71 -6.11 14.51 1.84
C VAL A 71 -6.56 13.41 2.80
N CYS A 72 -5.64 12.93 3.62
CA CYS A 72 -5.88 11.87 4.60
C CYS A 72 -6.17 12.45 5.99
N THR A 73 -7.16 11.88 6.70
CA THR A 73 -7.48 12.22 8.10
C THR A 73 -6.41 11.75 9.09
N ARG A 74 -5.53 10.84 8.64
CA ARG A 74 -4.42 10.31 9.42
C ARG A 74 -3.09 10.88 8.97
N SER A 75 -2.10 10.81 9.85
CA SER A 75 -0.84 11.53 9.68
C SER A 75 0.39 10.61 9.75
N CYS A 76 0.34 9.42 9.13
CA CYS A 76 1.48 8.51 9.05
C CYS A 76 2.78 9.26 8.71
N ALA A 77 3.84 9.00 9.47
CA ALA A 77 5.04 9.83 9.44
C ALA A 77 5.96 9.52 8.23
N PHE A 78 5.71 8.40 7.55
CA PHE A 78 6.36 8.02 6.29
C PHE A 78 5.60 8.48 5.03
N CYS A 79 4.31 8.78 5.14
CA CYS A 79 3.41 8.89 3.98
C CYS A 79 3.49 10.27 3.33
N GLN A 80 3.59 10.29 1.99
CA GLN A 80 3.64 11.50 1.18
C GLN A 80 2.28 12.11 0.87
N VAL A 81 1.18 11.36 1.03
CA VAL A 81 -0.18 11.88 0.85
C VAL A 81 -0.41 13.05 1.79
N ASP A 82 -1.10 14.08 1.29
CA ASP A 82 -1.40 15.29 2.05
C ASP A 82 -2.21 14.96 3.30
N LYS A 83 -1.94 15.71 4.38
CA LYS A 83 -2.52 15.50 5.69
C LYS A 83 -3.42 16.69 6.00
N GLY A 84 -4.65 16.44 6.42
CA GLY A 84 -5.59 17.52 6.70
C GLY A 84 -6.73 17.07 7.59
N HIS A 85 -7.21 18.00 8.43
CA HIS A 85 -8.31 17.73 9.35
C HIS A 85 -9.68 17.72 8.64
N ALA A 86 -9.83 18.57 7.60
CA ALA A 86 -11.03 18.61 6.77
C ALA A 86 -10.83 17.67 5.55
N PRO A 87 -11.54 16.52 5.49
CA PRO A 87 -11.51 15.64 4.34
C PRO A 87 -12.11 16.34 3.11
N MET A 88 -11.71 15.88 1.91
CA MET A 88 -12.35 16.34 0.68
C MET A 88 -13.79 15.82 0.58
N PRO A 89 -14.72 16.60 -0.03
CA PRO A 89 -16.04 16.11 -0.38
C PRO A 89 -15.96 14.82 -1.21
N ILE A 90 -16.88 13.88 -0.98
CA ILE A 90 -16.94 12.65 -1.78
C ILE A 90 -17.46 13.00 -3.17
N ASP A 91 -16.72 12.61 -4.20
CA ASP A 91 -17.17 12.65 -5.58
C ASP A 91 -17.94 11.36 -5.90
N SER A 92 -19.25 11.47 -6.12
CA SER A 92 -20.10 10.33 -6.48
C SER A 92 -19.77 9.75 -7.86
N GLU A 93 -19.13 10.51 -8.74
CA GLU A 93 -18.73 10.10 -10.09
C GLU A 93 -17.33 9.47 -10.13
N GLU A 94 -16.57 9.50 -9.03
CA GLU A 94 -15.22 8.92 -8.96
C GLU A 94 -15.16 7.45 -9.45
N PRO A 95 -16.10 6.54 -9.08
CA PRO A 95 -16.11 5.16 -9.59
C PRO A 95 -16.17 5.08 -11.12
N ARG A 96 -17.04 5.89 -11.74
CA ARG A 96 -17.19 5.94 -13.21
C ARG A 96 -15.95 6.55 -13.86
N LYS A 97 -15.43 7.65 -13.32
CA LYS A 97 -14.22 8.31 -13.82
C LYS A 97 -13.00 7.37 -13.78
N VAL A 98 -12.85 6.60 -12.71
CA VAL A 98 -11.80 5.58 -12.60
C VAL A 98 -12.00 4.48 -13.63
N ALA A 99 -13.21 3.91 -13.76
CA ALA A 99 -13.48 2.85 -14.73
C ALA A 99 -13.26 3.27 -16.19
N GLU A 100 -13.62 4.50 -16.55
CA GLU A 100 -13.33 5.08 -17.87
C GLU A 100 -11.82 5.31 -18.07
N ALA A 101 -11.08 5.69 -17.04
CA ALA A 101 -9.62 5.82 -17.12
C ALA A 101 -8.95 4.45 -17.32
N VAL A 102 -9.43 3.41 -16.63
CA VAL A 102 -8.99 2.01 -16.83
C VAL A 102 -9.15 1.61 -18.29
N GLN A 103 -10.31 1.90 -18.89
CA GLN A 103 -10.63 1.61 -20.28
C GLN A 103 -9.71 2.37 -21.26
N LEU A 104 -9.59 3.69 -21.08
CA LEU A 104 -8.78 4.55 -21.95
C LEU A 104 -7.28 4.18 -21.93
N LEU A 105 -6.79 3.68 -20.80
CA LEU A 105 -5.41 3.26 -20.64
C LEU A 105 -5.15 1.80 -21.06
N GLY A 106 -6.23 1.02 -21.23
CA GLY A 106 -6.17 -0.42 -21.48
C GLY A 106 -5.47 -1.17 -20.34
N LEU A 107 -5.80 -0.84 -19.08
CA LEU A 107 -5.17 -1.47 -17.93
C LEU A 107 -5.67 -2.91 -17.75
N ARG A 108 -4.74 -3.85 -17.58
CA ARG A 108 -5.05 -5.27 -17.34
C ARG A 108 -5.13 -5.61 -15.86
N TYR A 109 -4.42 -4.83 -15.04
CA TYR A 109 -4.41 -4.98 -13.60
C TYR A 109 -4.54 -3.62 -12.93
N VAL A 110 -5.45 -3.49 -11.98
CA VAL A 110 -5.71 -2.24 -11.28
C VAL A 110 -5.56 -2.48 -9.79
N VAL A 111 -4.85 -1.58 -9.12
CA VAL A 111 -4.87 -1.53 -7.65
C VAL A 111 -5.72 -0.34 -7.22
N LEU A 112 -6.69 -0.58 -6.35
CA LEU A 112 -7.48 0.48 -5.71
C LEU A 112 -6.96 0.68 -4.30
N THR A 113 -6.58 1.90 -3.94
CA THR A 113 -6.26 2.30 -2.57
C THR A 113 -7.07 3.53 -2.21
N SER A 114 -7.15 3.88 -0.94
CA SER A 114 -7.76 5.14 -0.51
C SER A 114 -6.92 5.83 0.56
N VAL A 115 -7.23 7.11 0.78
CA VAL A 115 -6.92 7.75 2.06
C VAL A 115 -7.76 7.14 3.19
N ALA A 116 -7.35 7.33 4.43
CA ALA A 116 -8.22 7.02 5.56
C ALA A 116 -9.34 8.07 5.64
N ARG A 117 -10.57 7.60 5.87
CA ARG A 117 -11.79 8.41 5.96
C ARG A 117 -12.52 8.11 7.27
N ASP A 118 -11.85 8.43 8.38
CA ASP A 118 -12.40 8.20 9.73
C ASP A 118 -13.67 9.06 9.99
N ASP A 119 -13.95 10.03 9.11
CA ASP A 119 -15.15 10.87 9.09
C ASP A 119 -16.40 10.16 8.55
N LEU A 120 -16.24 9.09 7.77
CA LEU A 120 -17.35 8.37 7.15
C LEU A 120 -17.79 7.17 8.00
N PRO A 121 -19.10 6.92 8.18
CA PRO A 121 -19.60 5.76 8.94
C PRO A 121 -19.10 4.41 8.40
N ASP A 122 -19.02 4.27 7.07
CA ASP A 122 -18.53 3.06 6.39
C ASP A 122 -17.02 3.10 6.11
N GLN A 123 -16.34 4.18 6.52
CA GLN A 123 -14.93 4.50 6.24
C GLN A 123 -14.53 4.38 4.76
N GLY A 124 -15.49 4.61 3.85
CA GLY A 124 -15.26 4.58 2.41
C GLY A 124 -15.31 3.21 1.75
N THR A 125 -15.66 2.15 2.48
CA THR A 125 -15.76 0.79 1.91
C THR A 125 -16.78 0.70 0.77
N GLY A 126 -17.88 1.45 0.83
CA GLY A 126 -18.85 1.53 -0.26
C GLY A 126 -18.26 2.11 -1.55
N GLN A 127 -17.29 3.02 -1.44
CA GLN A 127 -16.60 3.60 -2.60
C GLN A 127 -15.71 2.58 -3.29
N PHE A 128 -15.01 1.73 -2.53
CA PHE A 128 -14.24 0.62 -3.08
C PHE A 128 -15.15 -0.33 -3.86
N VAL A 129 -16.26 -0.77 -3.27
CA VAL A 129 -17.19 -1.72 -3.91
C VAL A 129 -17.77 -1.13 -5.19
N LYS A 130 -18.30 0.09 -5.14
CA LYS A 130 -18.84 0.77 -6.34
C LYS A 130 -17.79 0.90 -7.44
N THR A 131 -16.54 1.19 -7.08
CA THR A 131 -15.45 1.30 -8.06
C THR A 131 -15.09 -0.06 -8.66
N ILE A 132 -15.03 -1.13 -7.86
CA ILE A 132 -14.80 -2.51 -8.34
C ILE A 132 -15.89 -2.93 -9.33
N GLU A 133 -17.16 -2.74 -8.97
CA GLU A 133 -18.31 -3.10 -9.80
C GLU A 133 -18.34 -2.30 -11.11
N THR A 134 -18.09 -0.99 -11.03
CA THR A 134 -18.09 -0.12 -12.22
C THR A 134 -16.92 -0.46 -13.16
N ILE A 135 -15.73 -0.78 -12.63
CA ILE A 135 -14.60 -1.24 -13.45
C ILE A 135 -14.98 -2.53 -14.17
N ARG A 136 -15.54 -3.52 -13.47
CA ARG A 136 -15.92 -4.81 -14.08
C ARG A 136 -16.99 -4.67 -15.16
N LEU A 137 -17.94 -3.76 -14.97
CA LEU A 137 -18.97 -3.48 -15.96
C LEU A 137 -18.37 -2.95 -17.28
N LEU A 138 -17.39 -2.04 -17.20
CA LEU A 138 -16.77 -1.40 -18.38
C LEU A 138 -15.53 -2.14 -18.90
N ASN A 139 -14.88 -2.95 -18.06
CA ASN A 139 -13.59 -3.58 -18.30
C ASN A 139 -13.59 -5.01 -17.70
N PRO A 140 -14.36 -5.95 -18.28
CA PRO A 140 -14.61 -7.27 -17.67
C PRO A 140 -13.35 -8.13 -17.49
N ASP A 141 -12.31 -7.91 -18.31
CA ASP A 141 -11.06 -8.68 -18.26
C ASP A 141 -10.03 -8.10 -17.28
N THR A 142 -10.28 -6.92 -16.69
CA THR A 142 -9.34 -6.26 -15.77
C THR A 142 -9.40 -6.88 -14.38
N GLN A 143 -8.27 -7.37 -13.90
CA GLN A 143 -8.13 -7.83 -12.51
C GLN A 143 -7.96 -6.66 -11.54
N ILE A 144 -8.50 -6.79 -10.33
CA ILE A 144 -8.56 -5.71 -9.34
C ILE A 144 -8.01 -6.18 -7.99
N GLU A 145 -6.89 -5.61 -7.54
CA GLU A 145 -6.38 -5.70 -6.16
C GLU A 145 -6.87 -4.49 -5.35
N VAL A 146 -7.17 -4.70 -4.08
CA VAL A 146 -7.45 -3.60 -3.13
C VAL A 146 -6.28 -3.46 -2.16
N LEU A 147 -5.85 -2.23 -1.90
CA LEU A 147 -4.92 -1.87 -0.83
C LEU A 147 -5.67 -0.99 0.17
N THR A 148 -6.04 -1.55 1.31
CA THR A 148 -7.03 -0.92 2.19
C THR A 148 -6.42 -0.21 3.39
N PRO A 149 -7.07 0.84 3.92
CA PRO A 149 -6.93 1.24 5.32
C PRO A 149 -7.28 0.09 6.29
N ASP A 150 -7.09 0.32 7.59
CA ASP A 150 -7.42 -0.67 8.64
C ASP A 150 -8.90 -0.71 9.03
N PHE A 151 -9.70 0.26 8.58
CA PHE A 151 -11.12 0.42 8.89
C PHE A 151 -11.46 0.45 10.39
N TRP A 152 -10.56 0.97 11.23
CA TRP A 152 -10.74 1.01 12.68
C TRP A 152 -11.48 2.24 13.21
N GLY A 153 -11.30 3.42 12.59
CA GLY A 153 -11.73 4.72 13.16
C GLY A 153 -13.23 4.99 13.11
N GLY A 154 -13.62 6.23 13.46
CA GLY A 154 -14.99 6.74 13.25
C GLY A 154 -16.10 6.07 14.07
N ALA A 155 -17.34 6.29 13.62
CA ALA A 155 -18.53 5.70 14.22
C ALA A 155 -18.54 4.17 14.01
N GLY A 156 -18.87 3.42 15.07
CA GLY A 156 -18.76 1.95 15.04
C GLY A 156 -17.30 1.47 15.03
N ALA A 157 -16.38 2.23 15.64
CA ALA A 157 -15.04 1.75 15.95
C ALA A 157 -15.11 0.52 16.86
N GLY A 158 -14.21 -0.44 16.62
CA GLY A 158 -14.19 -1.72 17.31
C GLY A 158 -14.22 -2.88 16.33
N GLU A 159 -14.04 -4.08 16.87
CA GLU A 159 -13.82 -5.29 16.08
C GLU A 159 -15.02 -5.63 15.19
N SER A 160 -16.25 -5.51 15.70
CA SER A 160 -17.46 -5.80 14.91
C SER A 160 -17.62 -4.85 13.71
N GLY A 161 -17.44 -3.55 13.91
CA GLY A 161 -17.51 -2.59 12.81
C GLY A 161 -16.35 -2.74 11.83
N GLN A 162 -15.14 -3.02 12.31
CA GLN A 162 -13.99 -3.32 11.45
C GLN A 162 -14.28 -4.56 10.58
N TRP A 163 -14.79 -5.62 11.19
CA TRP A 163 -15.16 -6.86 10.51
C TRP A 163 -16.20 -6.60 9.40
N GLN A 164 -17.27 -5.86 9.71
CA GLN A 164 -18.32 -5.54 8.74
C GLN A 164 -17.77 -4.76 7.54
N ARG A 165 -16.90 -3.79 7.78
CA ARG A 165 -16.25 -2.99 6.73
C ARG A 165 -15.32 -3.84 5.85
N ILE A 166 -14.56 -4.75 6.44
CA ILE A 166 -13.73 -5.70 5.66
C ILE A 166 -14.63 -6.63 4.84
N ALA A 167 -15.70 -7.16 5.43
CA ALA A 167 -16.64 -8.06 4.77
C ALA A 167 -17.29 -7.43 3.53
N THR A 168 -17.64 -6.14 3.60
CA THR A 168 -18.15 -5.38 2.45
C THR A 168 -17.21 -5.45 1.24
N ILE A 169 -15.91 -5.27 1.44
CA ILE A 169 -14.92 -5.33 0.35
C ILE A 169 -14.66 -6.77 -0.08
N VAL A 170 -14.57 -7.72 0.86
CA VAL A 170 -14.38 -9.15 0.56
C VAL A 170 -15.50 -9.70 -0.33
N THR A 171 -16.75 -9.28 -0.09
CA THR A 171 -17.91 -9.67 -0.89
C THR A 171 -17.79 -9.23 -2.36
N ALA A 172 -17.05 -8.16 -2.63
CA ALA A 172 -16.72 -7.72 -3.99
C ALA A 172 -15.64 -8.59 -4.67
N LYS A 173 -15.11 -9.64 -4.01
CA LYS A 173 -14.17 -10.63 -4.55
C LYS A 173 -12.97 -10.03 -5.30
N PRO A 174 -12.16 -9.16 -4.67
CA PRO A 174 -10.94 -8.67 -5.31
C PRO A 174 -9.98 -9.82 -5.66
N ALA A 175 -9.18 -9.66 -6.71
CA ALA A 175 -8.16 -10.62 -7.12
C ALA A 175 -7.05 -10.79 -6.06
N CYS A 176 -6.85 -9.75 -5.24
CA CYS A 176 -6.02 -9.79 -4.04
C CYS A 176 -6.50 -8.74 -3.04
N PHE A 177 -6.51 -9.08 -1.76
CA PHE A 177 -6.75 -8.16 -0.66
C PHE A 177 -5.43 -7.81 0.03
N ASN A 178 -4.99 -6.56 -0.13
CA ASN A 178 -3.73 -6.06 0.40
C ASN A 178 -3.99 -5.11 1.59
N HIS A 179 -3.29 -5.36 2.70
CA HIS A 179 -3.21 -4.43 3.82
C HIS A 179 -1.80 -4.45 4.39
N ASN A 180 -1.10 -3.33 4.30
CA ASN A 180 0.28 -3.24 4.76
C ASN A 180 0.37 -3.07 6.28
N VAL A 181 1.26 -3.84 6.91
CA VAL A 181 1.74 -3.58 8.29
C VAL A 181 2.77 -2.45 8.34
N GLU A 182 3.43 -2.17 7.20
CA GLU A 182 4.43 -1.13 6.92
C GLU A 182 5.75 -1.25 7.67
N THR A 183 5.73 -1.63 8.94
CA THR A 183 6.92 -1.73 9.79
C THR A 183 6.72 -2.76 10.90
N VAL A 184 7.78 -3.05 11.63
CA VAL A 184 7.78 -3.96 12.79
C VAL A 184 6.98 -3.40 13.98
N ARG A 185 6.57 -4.29 14.89
CA ARG A 185 5.72 -4.01 16.06
C ARG A 185 6.20 -2.78 16.86
N ARG A 186 7.48 -2.76 17.25
CA ARG A 186 8.10 -1.66 18.04
C ARG A 186 7.96 -0.29 17.39
N LEU A 187 8.06 -0.21 16.07
CA LEU A 187 8.07 1.04 15.31
C LEU A 187 6.69 1.48 14.80
N THR A 188 5.64 0.68 15.02
CA THR A 188 4.30 1.01 14.51
C THR A 188 3.79 2.35 15.03
N GLY A 189 3.97 2.65 16.32
CA GLY A 189 3.57 3.93 16.91
C GLY A 189 4.18 5.17 16.22
N PRO A 190 5.52 5.29 16.16
CA PRO A 190 6.16 6.44 15.51
C PRO A 190 5.95 6.49 13.98
N VAL A 191 5.88 5.35 13.30
CA VAL A 191 5.74 5.31 11.83
C VAL A 191 4.29 5.54 11.39
N ARG A 192 3.31 4.91 12.06
CA ARG A 192 1.91 4.84 11.62
C ARG A 192 0.96 5.47 12.66
N ARG A 193 0.99 6.80 12.76
CA ARG A 193 0.08 7.55 13.65
C ARG A 193 -1.39 7.22 13.32
N GLY A 194 -2.08 6.58 14.27
CA GLY A 194 -3.48 6.15 14.16
C GLY A 194 -3.68 4.66 13.86
N ALA A 195 -2.64 3.92 13.49
CA ALA A 195 -2.71 2.47 13.29
C ALA A 195 -2.08 1.71 14.47
N LYS A 196 -2.42 0.42 14.60
CA LYS A 196 -1.81 -0.50 15.56
C LYS A 196 -1.44 -1.80 14.84
N TYR A 197 -0.34 -2.41 15.28
CA TYR A 197 0.22 -3.58 14.61
C TYR A 197 -0.76 -4.76 14.60
N ASP A 198 -1.32 -5.10 15.77
CA ASP A 198 -2.28 -6.21 15.88
C ASP A 198 -3.59 -5.94 15.15
N ARG A 199 -4.01 -4.67 15.05
CA ARG A 199 -5.19 -4.29 14.25
C ARG A 199 -4.96 -4.51 12.76
N SER A 200 -3.74 -4.25 12.27
CA SER A 200 -3.37 -4.53 10.89
C SER A 200 -3.29 -6.02 10.61
N LEU A 201 -2.73 -6.82 11.52
CA LEU A 201 -2.76 -8.28 11.39
C LEU A 201 -4.19 -8.82 11.40
N ARG A 202 -5.06 -8.25 12.25
CA ARG A 202 -6.48 -8.63 12.32
C ARG A 202 -7.20 -8.41 10.99
N VAL A 203 -6.88 -7.34 10.23
CA VAL A 203 -7.46 -7.12 8.90
C VAL A 203 -7.24 -8.32 7.99
N LEU A 204 -5.99 -8.81 7.92
CA LEU A 204 -5.62 -9.94 7.07
C LEU A 204 -6.27 -11.25 7.55
N ALA A 205 -6.31 -11.47 8.87
CA ALA A 205 -6.98 -12.63 9.46
C ALA A 205 -8.48 -12.65 9.14
N VAL A 206 -9.17 -11.52 9.26
CA VAL A 206 -10.60 -11.40 8.98
C VAL A 206 -10.91 -11.72 7.52
N VAL A 207 -10.07 -11.29 6.57
CA VAL A 207 -10.25 -11.67 5.16
C VAL A 207 -10.26 -13.19 5.00
N LYS A 208 -9.31 -13.89 5.64
CA LYS A 208 -9.24 -15.35 5.61
C LYS A 208 -10.38 -16.06 6.33
N GLU A 209 -10.92 -15.45 7.39
CA GLU A 209 -12.12 -15.95 8.08
C GLU A 209 -13.39 -15.86 7.23
N ILE A 210 -13.52 -14.80 6.43
CA ILE A 210 -14.69 -14.57 5.59
C ILE A 210 -14.60 -15.39 4.30
N ASP A 211 -13.47 -15.30 3.61
CA ASP A 211 -13.23 -16.05 2.37
C ASP A 211 -11.74 -16.45 2.27
N PRO A 212 -11.38 -17.69 2.66
CA PRO A 212 -9.99 -18.14 2.63
C PRO A 212 -9.41 -18.24 1.21
N THR A 213 -10.25 -18.22 0.17
CA THR A 213 -9.84 -18.33 -1.23
C THR A 213 -9.25 -17.02 -1.77
N ILE A 214 -9.56 -15.87 -1.15
CA ILE A 214 -9.01 -14.58 -1.57
C ILE A 214 -7.54 -14.49 -1.15
N PRO A 215 -6.61 -14.26 -2.10
CA PRO A 215 -5.22 -14.03 -1.77
C PRO A 215 -5.03 -12.77 -0.92
N THR A 216 -4.37 -12.89 0.22
CA THR A 216 -4.02 -11.74 1.07
C THR A 216 -2.58 -11.32 0.88
N LYS A 217 -2.32 -10.03 1.05
CA LYS A 217 -0.99 -9.44 0.83
C LYS A 217 -0.68 -8.39 1.87
N SER A 218 0.61 -8.27 2.21
CA SER A 218 1.11 -7.19 3.04
C SER A 218 2.46 -6.68 2.55
N GLY A 219 2.93 -5.60 3.18
CA GLY A 219 4.15 -4.92 2.82
C GLY A 219 4.90 -4.35 4.01
N LEU A 220 6.23 -4.33 3.88
CA LEU A 220 7.18 -3.75 4.82
C LEU A 220 8.06 -2.73 4.10
N MET A 221 8.25 -1.58 4.73
CA MET A 221 9.23 -0.57 4.35
C MET A 221 10.40 -0.59 5.32
N LEU A 222 11.57 -0.94 4.82
CA LEU A 222 12.80 -1.05 5.58
C LEU A 222 13.56 0.27 5.59
N GLY A 223 14.22 0.59 6.69
CA GLY A 223 14.99 1.81 6.91
C GLY A 223 14.38 2.73 7.95
N HIS A 224 13.39 2.28 8.72
CA HIS A 224 12.82 3.01 9.86
C HIS A 224 13.59 2.79 11.17
N GLY A 225 14.54 1.86 11.20
CA GLY A 225 15.35 1.50 12.37
C GLY A 225 15.01 0.13 12.95
N GLU A 226 14.31 -0.70 12.17
CA GLU A 226 14.07 -2.11 12.44
C GLU A 226 15.35 -2.94 12.29
N THR A 227 15.50 -3.98 13.10
CA THR A 227 16.55 -4.99 12.90
C THR A 227 16.08 -6.10 11.97
N ARG A 228 17.03 -6.90 11.47
CA ARG A 228 16.71 -8.06 10.62
C ARG A 228 15.82 -9.07 11.35
N GLU A 229 16.06 -9.28 12.64
CA GLU A 229 15.33 -10.20 13.49
C GLU A 229 13.88 -9.75 13.66
N GLU A 230 13.64 -8.45 13.87
CA GLU A 230 12.28 -7.90 13.95
C GLU A 230 11.54 -8.03 12.62
N VAL A 231 12.23 -7.86 11.48
CA VAL A 231 11.64 -8.09 10.15
C VAL A 231 11.24 -9.56 9.99
N ILE A 232 12.09 -10.48 10.42
CA ILE A 232 11.82 -11.93 10.41
C ILE A 232 10.64 -12.30 11.32
N GLU A 233 10.56 -11.72 12.51
CA GLU A 233 9.42 -11.87 13.42
C GLU A 233 8.13 -11.37 12.77
N THR A 234 8.16 -10.19 12.14
CA THR A 234 6.98 -9.67 11.42
C THR A 234 6.57 -10.54 10.24
N MET A 235 7.51 -11.15 9.52
CA MET A 235 7.18 -12.14 8.49
C MET A 235 6.48 -13.37 9.09
N ALA A 236 6.94 -13.86 10.24
CA ALA A 236 6.29 -14.97 10.94
C ALA A 236 4.87 -14.59 11.42
N ASP A 237 4.68 -13.40 11.99
CA ASP A 237 3.38 -12.88 12.39
C ASP A 237 2.40 -12.80 11.20
N LEU A 238 2.87 -12.31 10.04
CA LEU A 238 2.07 -12.25 8.82
C LEU A 238 1.66 -13.65 8.34
N ARG A 239 2.57 -14.64 8.42
CA ARG A 239 2.24 -16.03 8.10
C ARG A 239 1.24 -16.64 9.08
N ALA A 240 1.34 -16.30 10.37
CA ALA A 240 0.44 -16.80 11.40
C ALA A 240 -1.03 -16.37 11.18
N VAL A 241 -1.27 -15.23 10.52
CA VAL A 241 -2.61 -14.78 10.11
C VAL A 241 -2.97 -15.16 8.67
N GLY A 242 -2.19 -16.04 8.03
CA GLY A 242 -2.47 -16.54 6.68
C GLY A 242 -2.19 -15.55 5.56
N CYS A 243 -1.25 -14.61 5.73
CA CYS A 243 -0.84 -13.69 4.66
C CYS A 243 -0.11 -14.43 3.53
N ASP A 244 -0.63 -14.42 2.30
CA ASP A 244 -0.09 -15.22 1.19
C ASP A 244 1.10 -14.56 0.49
N ARG A 245 1.03 -13.25 0.30
CA ARG A 245 1.97 -12.47 -0.52
C ARG A 245 2.68 -11.40 0.29
N LEU A 246 3.96 -11.14 -0.02
CA LEU A 246 4.77 -10.17 0.71
C LEU A 246 5.54 -9.26 -0.23
N THR A 247 5.53 -7.96 0.08
CA THR A 247 6.47 -6.99 -0.51
C THR A 247 7.40 -6.41 0.55
N ILE A 248 8.69 -6.31 0.24
CA ILE A 248 9.70 -5.72 1.12
C ILE A 248 10.46 -4.67 0.30
N GLY A 249 10.33 -3.40 0.68
CA GLY A 249 10.89 -2.27 -0.05
C GLY A 249 11.68 -1.31 0.85
N GLN A 250 12.49 -0.43 0.26
CA GLN A 250 13.18 0.62 1.02
C GLN A 250 12.22 1.78 1.33
N TYR A 251 12.24 2.24 2.57
CA TYR A 251 11.67 3.52 2.95
C TYR A 251 12.45 4.65 2.30
N MET A 252 11.75 5.43 1.48
CA MET A 252 12.27 6.62 0.82
C MET A 252 11.60 7.84 1.44
N ARG A 253 12.40 8.66 2.13
CA ARG A 253 11.93 9.85 2.82
C ARG A 253 11.35 10.87 1.83
N PRO A 254 10.04 11.20 1.91
CA PRO A 254 9.43 12.13 0.94
C PRO A 254 9.88 13.59 1.11
N SER A 255 10.04 14.06 2.35
CA SER A 255 10.53 15.41 2.67
C SER A 255 11.26 15.44 4.03
N LEU A 256 11.87 16.58 4.36
CA LEU A 256 12.52 16.79 5.66
C LEU A 256 11.55 16.79 6.86
N GLU A 257 10.25 16.86 6.63
CA GLU A 257 9.23 16.77 7.68
C GLU A 257 8.87 15.32 8.03
N HIS A 258 9.21 14.37 7.15
CA HIS A 258 9.00 12.94 7.37
C HIS A 258 10.13 12.32 8.17
N LEU A 259 9.88 11.10 8.66
CA LEU A 259 10.88 10.35 9.43
C LEU A 259 12.20 10.25 8.67
N PRO A 260 13.34 10.41 9.37
CA PRO A 260 14.63 10.20 8.74
C PRO A 260 14.86 8.71 8.42
N VAL A 261 15.53 8.45 7.30
CA VAL A 261 16.01 7.10 6.97
C VAL A 261 17.10 6.73 7.98
N GLN A 262 16.91 5.62 8.70
CA GLN A 262 17.88 5.09 9.66
C GLN A 262 18.92 4.17 9.01
N LYS A 263 18.51 3.46 7.95
CA LYS A 263 19.37 2.55 7.19
C LYS A 263 18.92 2.49 5.73
N TYR A 264 19.87 2.53 4.81
CA TYR A 264 19.66 2.08 3.44
C TYR A 264 20.07 0.62 3.34
N TRP A 265 19.11 -0.27 3.18
CA TRP A 265 19.36 -1.69 3.04
C TRP A 265 19.94 -1.99 1.64
N THR A 266 20.92 -2.90 1.57
CA THR A 266 21.57 -3.24 0.30
C THR A 266 20.71 -4.22 -0.50
N PRO A 267 20.85 -4.28 -1.85
CA PRO A 267 20.17 -5.27 -2.67
C PRO A 267 20.33 -6.71 -2.13
N GLU A 268 21.53 -7.09 -1.70
CA GLU A 268 21.84 -8.42 -1.18
C GLU A 268 21.10 -8.73 0.13
N GLU A 269 20.89 -7.71 0.97
CA GLU A 269 20.08 -7.88 2.18
C GLU A 269 18.60 -8.08 1.85
N PHE A 270 18.08 -7.38 0.82
CA PHE A 270 16.73 -7.64 0.30
C PHE A 270 16.60 -9.05 -0.28
N ASP A 271 17.59 -9.54 -1.04
CA ASP A 271 17.60 -10.90 -1.59
C ASP A 271 17.59 -11.96 -0.49
N ALA A 272 18.38 -11.73 0.57
CA ALA A 272 18.42 -12.59 1.73
C ALA A 272 17.07 -12.63 2.46
N LEU A 273 16.42 -11.48 2.68
CA LEU A 273 15.08 -11.42 3.27
C LEU A 273 14.01 -12.06 2.39
N GLY A 274 14.07 -11.85 1.07
CA GLY A 274 13.18 -12.48 0.11
C GLY A 274 13.29 -14.01 0.15
N SER A 275 14.52 -14.52 0.23
CA SER A 275 14.78 -15.96 0.39
C SER A 275 14.21 -16.52 1.69
N VAL A 276 14.27 -15.77 2.80
CA VAL A 276 13.66 -16.15 4.06
C VAL A 276 12.13 -16.19 3.94
N ALA A 277 11.52 -15.17 3.32
CA ALA A 277 10.08 -15.13 3.09
C ALA A 277 9.59 -16.33 2.27
N TRP A 278 10.27 -16.67 1.17
CA TRP A 278 9.93 -17.87 0.38
C TRP A 278 9.99 -19.15 1.23
N LYS A 279 11.03 -19.32 2.06
CA LYS A 279 11.15 -20.48 2.96
C LYS A 279 10.07 -20.54 4.04
N MET A 280 9.50 -19.40 4.44
CA MET A 280 8.36 -19.30 5.37
C MET A 280 7.00 -19.61 4.70
N GLY A 281 6.98 -19.82 3.38
CA GLY A 281 5.79 -20.24 2.65
C GLY A 281 4.91 -19.09 2.15
N PHE A 282 5.45 -17.88 1.99
CA PHE A 282 4.80 -16.89 1.12
C PHE A 282 4.85 -17.38 -0.33
N ASN A 283 3.76 -17.24 -1.09
CA ASN A 283 3.65 -17.76 -2.45
C ASN A 283 3.91 -16.71 -3.54
N HIS A 284 4.02 -15.44 -3.16
CA HIS A 284 4.47 -14.36 -4.03
C HIS A 284 5.26 -13.34 -3.22
N VAL A 285 6.56 -13.27 -3.45
CA VAL A 285 7.47 -12.35 -2.77
C VAL A 285 8.11 -11.41 -3.78
N ARG A 286 8.08 -10.11 -3.48
CA ARG A 286 8.94 -9.11 -4.12
C ARG A 286 9.75 -8.42 -3.02
N SER A 287 11.07 -8.53 -3.09
CA SER A 287 11.97 -7.94 -2.11
C SER A 287 13.05 -7.17 -2.85
N GLY A 288 13.16 -5.88 -2.61
CA GLY A 288 14.16 -5.07 -3.30
C GLY A 288 14.02 -3.59 -3.01
N PRO A 289 15.08 -2.77 -3.24
CA PRO A 289 15.11 -1.39 -2.80
C PRO A 289 13.94 -0.54 -3.33
N LEU A 290 13.57 -0.72 -4.60
CA LEU A 290 12.50 0.08 -5.23
C LEU A 290 11.12 -0.60 -5.18
N VAL A 291 11.00 -1.78 -4.57
CA VAL A 291 9.73 -2.49 -4.47
C VAL A 291 8.70 -1.65 -3.70
N ARG A 292 7.46 -1.66 -4.19
CA ARG A 292 6.28 -1.06 -3.56
C ARG A 292 5.17 -2.10 -3.53
N SER A 293 4.16 -1.91 -2.66
CA SER A 293 3.06 -2.87 -2.53
C SER A 293 2.36 -3.17 -3.87
N SER A 294 2.25 -2.21 -4.77
CA SER A 294 1.63 -2.40 -6.09
C SER A 294 2.60 -2.74 -7.23
N TYR A 295 3.91 -2.82 -6.97
CA TYR A 295 4.90 -3.15 -7.97
C TYR A 295 4.77 -4.63 -8.39
N HIS A 296 4.66 -4.89 -9.69
CA HIS A 296 4.44 -6.23 -10.28
C HIS A 296 3.26 -7.00 -9.67
N ALA A 297 2.23 -6.30 -9.18
CA ALA A 297 1.09 -6.93 -8.52
C ALA A 297 0.25 -7.84 -9.45
N GLY A 298 0.24 -7.54 -10.76
CA GLY A 298 -0.46 -8.30 -11.79
C GLY A 298 0.36 -9.39 -12.47
N GLU A 299 1.62 -9.59 -12.07
CA GLU A 299 2.42 -10.70 -12.56
C GLU A 299 2.01 -11.97 -11.80
N GLU A 300 1.76 -13.06 -12.54
CA GLU A 300 1.64 -14.37 -11.92
C GLU A 300 2.99 -14.75 -11.32
N GLY A 301 2.97 -15.38 -10.14
CA GLY A 301 4.17 -15.79 -9.41
C GLY A 301 4.95 -16.87 -10.15
N VAL A 302 5.58 -16.53 -11.26
CA VAL A 302 6.65 -17.33 -11.84
C VAL A 302 7.82 -17.17 -10.87
N GLY A 303 8.29 -18.27 -10.29
CA GLY A 303 9.50 -18.34 -9.48
C GLY A 303 10.76 -18.03 -10.30
N SER A 304 10.79 -16.88 -10.97
CA SER A 304 11.94 -16.35 -11.66
C SER A 304 12.82 -15.66 -10.63
N ARG A 305 13.87 -16.40 -10.25
CA ARG A 305 15.12 -15.78 -9.86
C ARG A 305 15.67 -15.11 -11.12
N GLU A 306 15.50 -13.81 -11.24
CA GLU A 306 16.38 -12.97 -12.07
C GLU A 306 17.10 -11.98 -11.16
#